data_AF-M0NEB5-F1
#
_entry.id   AF-M0NEB5-F1
#
_cell.length_a   1.000
_cell.length_b   1.000
_cell.length_c   1.000
_cell.angle_alpha   90.00
_cell.angle_beta   90.00
_cell.angle_gamma   90.00
#
_symmetry.space_group_name_H-M   'P 1'
#
loop_
_entity.id
_entity.type
_entity.pdbx_description
1 polymer ?
#
loop_
_entity_poly.entity_id
_entity_poly.type
_entity_poly.pdbx_seq_one_letter_code
_entity_poly.pdbx_strand_id
1 'polypeptide(L)'
;MQSANRLVGFIIPSNQVYTVSWENLEGGQEASQHSGEAYRQRVEKYLESGEFLSVGDPHSGTSDIRLVRPAHNEEKVFRVETKNTKASLTNQNLINEIARQFIDFCVTSEEFEFYIYAPNFADQPRWKDIFRDRTRKRDAVERFYSDIGERHSLNDEETEEFEKLGFEDFWLFLENVGAKKAGYERLGELIEENCSIENDTRRRDCPVLVSSVS
;
A
#
# COMPACT_ATOMS: atom_id res chain seq x y z
N MET A 1 22.98 28.83 39.82
CA MET A 1 22.31 27.83 40.68
C MET A 1 21.12 27.30 39.89
N GLN A 2 21.31 26.11 39.31
CA GLN A 2 20.58 24.85 39.60
C GLN A 2 19.13 24.87 39.09
N SER A 3 18.85 24.25 37.94
CA SER A 3 18.57 22.82 37.71
C SER A 3 17.12 22.45 38.02
N ALA A 4 16.37 22.02 36.99
CA ALA A 4 15.53 20.81 37.05
C ALA A 4 15.05 20.41 35.66
N ASN A 5 15.73 19.44 35.07
CA ASN A 5 15.20 18.56 34.04
C ASN A 5 13.99 17.79 34.59
N ARG A 6 12.95 17.63 33.77
CA ARG A 6 12.04 16.48 33.87
C ARG A 6 11.70 16.00 32.46
N LEU A 7 12.54 15.11 31.97
CA LEU A 7 12.20 14.14 30.93
C LEU A 7 11.00 13.33 31.42
N VAL A 8 9.88 13.43 30.73
CA VAL A 8 8.81 12.44 30.80
C VAL A 8 8.90 11.66 29.49
N GLY A 9 9.59 10.52 29.56
CA GLY A 9 9.59 9.56 28.47
C GLY A 9 8.22 8.92 28.38
N PHE A 10 7.50 9.21 27.30
CA PHE A 10 6.39 8.38 26.88
C PHE A 10 6.95 7.19 26.12
N ILE A 11 6.89 6.02 26.74
CA ILE A 11 7.03 4.75 26.03
C ILE A 11 5.64 4.48 25.44
N ILE A 12 5.46 4.79 24.16
CA ILE A 12 4.31 4.29 23.39
C ILE A 12 4.68 2.86 22.98
N PRO A 13 3.91 1.83 23.38
CA PRO A 13 4.13 0.49 22.84
C PRO A 13 3.72 0.49 21.37
N SER A 14 4.69 0.52 20.47
CA SER A 14 4.46 0.34 19.04
C SER A 14 4.11 -1.13 18.77
N ASN A 15 2.84 -1.48 18.84
CA ASN A 15 2.31 -2.61 18.06
C ASN A 15 2.21 -2.17 16.59
N GLN A 16 3.35 -1.75 16.01
CA GLN A 16 3.45 -1.55 14.57
C GLN A 16 3.32 -2.93 13.93
N VAL A 17 2.13 -3.20 13.37
CA VAL A 17 1.99 -4.17 12.31
C VAL A 17 2.90 -3.66 11.19
N TYR A 18 4.08 -4.23 11.07
CA TYR A 18 5.01 -3.88 10.00
C TYR A 18 4.29 -4.07 8.67
N THR A 19 4.07 -2.99 7.93
CA THR A 19 3.60 -3.05 6.55
C THR A 19 4.57 -3.94 5.77
N VAL A 20 4.10 -5.08 5.26
CA VAL A 20 4.90 -5.93 4.39
C VAL A 20 5.05 -5.21 3.06
N SER A 21 6.14 -4.47 2.93
CA SER A 21 6.37 -3.50 1.87
C SER A 21 6.74 -4.11 0.51
N TRP A 22 7.04 -5.41 0.47
CA TRP A 22 7.07 -6.22 -0.76
C TRP A 22 6.42 -7.57 -0.51
N GLU A 23 5.44 -7.94 -1.31
CA GLU A 23 4.73 -9.21 -1.19
C GLU A 23 4.47 -9.83 -2.56
N ASN A 24 4.68 -11.15 -2.66
CA ASN A 24 4.35 -11.92 -3.85
C ASN A 24 3.20 -12.88 -3.55
N LEU A 25 2.01 -12.56 -4.04
CA LEU A 25 0.78 -13.30 -3.81
C LEU A 25 0.55 -14.42 -4.86
N GLU A 26 1.34 -14.46 -5.94
CA GLU A 26 1.12 -15.32 -7.14
C GLU A 26 1.12 -16.84 -6.89
N GLY A 27 1.75 -17.33 -5.84
CA GLY A 27 1.87 -18.78 -5.59
C GLY A 27 2.56 -19.61 -6.70
N GLY A 28 3.04 -18.98 -7.79
CA GLY A 28 3.68 -19.66 -8.94
C GLY A 28 2.89 -19.63 -10.27
N GLN A 29 1.77 -18.92 -10.37
CA GLN A 29 0.98 -18.84 -11.61
C GLN A 29 1.45 -17.76 -12.60
N GLU A 30 1.07 -17.91 -13.87
CA GLU A 30 1.29 -16.93 -14.94
C GLU A 30 0.12 -15.95 -15.06
N ALA A 31 0.42 -14.68 -15.34
CA ALA A 31 -0.57 -13.62 -15.42
C ALA A 31 -1.43 -13.70 -16.69
N SER A 32 -2.75 -13.67 -16.52
CA SER A 32 -3.73 -13.49 -17.60
C SER A 32 -3.90 -12.01 -17.99
N GLN A 33 -4.24 -11.74 -19.25
CA GLN A 33 -4.48 -10.38 -19.73
C GLN A 33 -5.95 -9.98 -19.55
N HIS A 34 -6.20 -8.91 -18.79
CA HIS A 34 -7.52 -8.31 -18.59
C HIS A 34 -7.45 -6.79 -18.78
N SER A 35 -8.60 -6.14 -18.99
CA SER A 35 -8.66 -4.68 -19.07
C SER A 35 -8.20 -4.04 -17.75
N GLY A 36 -7.69 -2.80 -17.82
CA GLY A 36 -7.24 -2.04 -16.66
C GLY A 36 -8.31 -1.94 -15.58
N GLU A 37 -9.51 -1.57 -16.01
CA GLU A 37 -10.68 -1.43 -15.13
C GLU A 37 -11.10 -2.75 -14.48
N ALA A 38 -11.09 -3.87 -15.22
CA ALA A 38 -11.39 -5.17 -14.63
C ALA A 38 -10.38 -5.55 -13.55
N TYR A 39 -9.09 -5.30 -13.79
CA TYR A 39 -8.04 -5.57 -12.81
C TYR A 39 -8.18 -4.68 -11.57
N ARG A 40 -8.44 -3.39 -11.74
CA ARG A 40 -8.72 -2.45 -10.64
C ARG A 40 -9.86 -2.94 -9.75
N GLN A 41 -11.01 -3.26 -10.34
CA GLN A 41 -12.17 -3.82 -9.62
C GLN A 41 -11.85 -5.15 -8.92
N ARG A 42 -10.95 -5.96 -9.48
CA ARG A 42 -10.53 -7.23 -8.87
C ARG A 42 -9.65 -6.99 -7.64
N VAL A 43 -8.73 -6.02 -7.69
CA VAL A 43 -7.92 -5.61 -6.54
C VAL A 43 -8.82 -5.05 -5.43
N GLU A 44 -9.79 -4.20 -5.78
CA GLU A 44 -10.76 -3.64 -4.83
C GLU A 44 -11.53 -4.75 -4.10
N LYS A 45 -12.14 -5.69 -4.85
CA LYS A 45 -12.84 -6.85 -4.26
C LYS A 45 -11.96 -7.72 -3.38
N TYR A 46 -10.70 -7.91 -3.74
CA TYR A 46 -9.75 -8.64 -2.92
C TYR A 46 -9.53 -7.96 -1.57
N LEU A 47 -9.30 -6.65 -1.58
CA LEU A 47 -9.11 -5.87 -0.35
C LEU A 47 -10.40 -5.86 0.50
N GLU A 48 -11.56 -5.69 -0.13
CA GLU A 48 -12.87 -5.74 0.54
C GLU A 48 -13.23 -7.12 1.11
N SER A 49 -12.79 -8.21 0.45
CA SER A 49 -13.00 -9.57 0.97
C SER A 49 -12.22 -9.85 2.26
N GLY A 50 -11.19 -9.03 2.54
CA GLY A 50 -10.47 -9.04 3.80
C GLY A 50 -11.14 -8.11 4.80
N GLU A 51 -10.49 -6.99 5.07
CA GLU A 51 -10.80 -6.12 6.21
C GLU A 51 -11.03 -4.65 5.80
N PHE A 52 -10.84 -4.35 4.52
CA PHE A 52 -10.88 -2.98 4.00
C PHE A 52 -12.29 -2.63 3.52
N LEU A 53 -12.64 -1.36 3.61
CA LEU A 53 -13.85 -0.81 2.99
C LEU A 53 -13.47 0.35 2.07
N SER A 54 -14.00 0.33 0.84
CA SER A 54 -13.88 1.43 -0.10
C SER A 54 -14.65 2.65 0.41
N VAL A 55 -13.99 3.81 0.44
CA VAL A 55 -14.58 5.07 0.94
C VAL A 55 -14.97 6.03 -0.18
N GLY A 56 -15.04 5.54 -1.42
CA GLY A 56 -15.50 6.30 -2.58
C GLY A 56 -14.35 6.94 -3.35
N ASP A 57 -14.56 8.18 -3.80
CA ASP A 57 -13.80 8.80 -4.88
C ASP A 57 -12.26 8.71 -4.67
N PRO A 58 -11.52 8.40 -5.76
CA PRO A 58 -10.07 8.56 -5.83
C PRO A 58 -9.58 9.83 -5.13
N HIS A 59 -8.46 9.75 -4.42
CA HIS A 59 -7.82 10.98 -3.96
C HIS A 59 -7.43 11.81 -5.19
N SER A 60 -7.91 13.04 -5.26
CA SER A 60 -7.80 14.04 -6.33
C SER A 60 -6.66 13.79 -7.34
N GLY A 61 -6.89 12.90 -8.31
CA GLY A 61 -5.98 12.66 -9.43
C GLY A 61 -4.69 11.88 -9.14
N THR A 62 -4.59 11.18 -8.00
CA THR A 62 -3.41 10.40 -7.63
C THR A 62 -3.71 8.90 -7.56
N SER A 63 -4.48 8.38 -6.61
CA SER A 63 -4.66 6.91 -6.47
C SER A 63 -5.92 6.34 -7.12
N ASP A 64 -5.82 5.16 -7.75
CA ASP A 64 -6.95 4.42 -8.34
C ASP A 64 -8.05 4.01 -7.33
N ILE A 65 -7.69 3.72 -6.08
CA ILE A 65 -8.62 3.25 -5.02
C ILE A 65 -8.24 3.91 -3.70
N ARG A 66 -9.25 4.28 -2.90
CA ARG A 66 -9.09 4.79 -1.53
C ARG A 66 -9.94 3.97 -0.56
N LEU A 67 -9.31 3.46 0.50
CA LEU A 67 -9.91 2.52 1.44
C LEU A 67 -9.64 2.95 2.89
N VAL A 68 -10.42 2.40 3.82
CA VAL A 68 -10.15 2.42 5.27
C VAL A 68 -10.21 1.00 5.82
N ARG A 69 -9.69 0.79 7.03
CA ARG A 69 -9.75 -0.52 7.73
C ARG A 69 -10.49 -0.39 9.08
N PRO A 70 -11.85 -0.40 9.08
CA PRO A 70 -12.63 -0.09 10.28
C PRO A 70 -12.45 -1.06 11.44
N ALA A 71 -12.17 -2.34 11.14
CA ALA A 71 -12.05 -3.40 12.14
C ALA A 71 -10.92 -3.14 13.16
N HIS A 72 -9.94 -2.30 12.82
CA HIS A 72 -8.81 -1.95 13.69
C HIS A 72 -8.95 -0.55 14.32
N ASN A 73 -10.08 0.13 14.09
CA ASN A 73 -10.31 1.51 14.53
C ASN A 73 -9.16 2.46 14.14
N GLU A 74 -8.55 2.19 12.98
CA GLU A 74 -7.49 3.00 12.41
C GLU A 74 -8.12 4.17 11.66
N GLU A 75 -7.76 5.40 12.02
CA GLU A 75 -8.07 6.61 11.22
C GLU A 75 -7.22 6.69 9.93
N LYS A 76 -6.32 5.72 9.74
CA LYS A 76 -5.40 5.61 8.61
C LYS A 76 -6.15 5.28 7.31
N VAL A 77 -5.76 5.98 6.25
CA VAL A 77 -6.26 5.75 4.89
C VAL A 77 -5.31 4.82 4.13
N PHE A 78 -5.87 3.99 3.26
CA PHE A 78 -5.08 3.19 2.32
C PHE A 78 -5.35 3.67 0.90
N ARG A 79 -4.28 4.02 0.21
CA ARG A 79 -4.27 4.51 -1.16
C ARG A 79 -3.68 3.43 -2.05
N VAL A 80 -4.36 3.08 -3.14
CA VAL A 80 -3.91 1.98 -4.01
C VAL A 80 -3.79 2.43 -5.44
N GLU A 81 -2.64 2.13 -6.03
CA GLU A 81 -2.37 2.26 -7.45
C GLU A 81 -2.36 0.87 -8.10
N THR A 82 -3.05 0.72 -9.24
CA THR A 82 -3.18 -0.55 -9.94
C THR A 82 -2.54 -0.50 -11.33
N LYS A 83 -1.70 -1.47 -11.62
CA LYS A 83 -1.15 -1.69 -12.97
C LYS A 83 -1.62 -3.05 -13.46
N ASN A 84 -2.47 -3.11 -14.46
CA ASN A 84 -2.93 -4.37 -15.07
C ASN A 84 -1.88 -5.06 -15.95
N THR A 85 -0.68 -4.47 -16.05
CA THR A 85 0.47 -4.99 -16.80
C THR A 85 1.71 -4.90 -15.92
N LYS A 86 2.87 -5.24 -16.50
CA LYS A 86 4.14 -5.19 -15.79
C LYS A 86 4.47 -3.77 -15.33
N ALA A 87 4.51 -3.54 -14.01
CA ALA A 87 4.93 -2.27 -13.43
C ALA A 87 6.44 -2.07 -13.60
N SER A 88 6.85 -0.87 -14.01
CA SER A 88 8.26 -0.52 -14.24
C SER A 88 8.60 0.80 -13.57
N LEU A 89 9.72 0.85 -12.86
CA LEU A 89 10.28 2.10 -12.30
C LEU A 89 10.82 3.06 -13.37
N THR A 90 10.73 2.68 -14.64
CA THR A 90 10.98 3.57 -15.78
C THR A 90 9.70 4.07 -16.43
N ASN A 91 8.52 3.64 -15.99
CA ASN A 91 7.26 4.13 -16.52
C ASN A 91 6.97 5.54 -15.97
N GLN A 92 6.75 6.51 -16.87
CA GLN A 92 6.56 7.90 -16.50
C GLN A 92 5.33 8.13 -15.62
N ASN A 93 4.22 7.46 -15.90
CA ASN A 93 2.98 7.65 -15.14
C ASN A 93 3.15 7.14 -13.71
N LEU A 94 3.84 6.00 -13.52
CA LEU A 94 4.14 5.49 -12.18
C LEU A 94 5.14 6.38 -11.41
N ILE A 95 6.13 6.96 -12.10
CA ILE A 95 7.06 7.93 -11.48
C ILE A 95 6.29 9.15 -10.98
N ASN A 96 5.43 9.72 -11.82
CA ASN A 96 4.61 10.87 -11.43
C ASN A 96 3.70 10.54 -10.24
N GLU A 97 3.13 9.33 -10.23
CA GLU A 97 2.28 8.90 -9.14
C GLU A 97 3.03 8.77 -7.81
N ILE A 98 4.19 8.11 -7.83
CA ILE A 98 5.04 7.99 -6.63
C ILE A 98 5.49 9.38 -6.15
N ALA A 99 5.81 10.30 -7.05
CA ALA A 99 6.20 11.66 -6.70
C ALA A 99 5.06 12.42 -6.02
N ARG A 100 3.83 12.32 -6.53
CA ARG A 100 2.65 12.95 -5.92
C ARG A 100 2.31 12.37 -4.55
N GLN A 101 2.33 11.04 -4.41
CA GLN A 101 2.12 10.40 -3.11
C GLN A 101 3.20 10.80 -2.10
N PHE A 102 4.45 10.95 -2.55
CA PHE A 102 5.52 11.44 -1.69
C PHE A 102 5.28 12.88 -1.21
N ILE A 103 4.89 13.79 -2.11
CA ILE A 103 4.53 15.17 -1.74
C ILE A 103 3.37 15.16 -0.74
N ASP A 104 2.29 14.44 -1.05
CA ASP A 104 1.11 14.36 -0.17
C ASP A 104 1.48 13.84 1.22
N PHE A 105 2.33 12.83 1.30
CA PHE A 105 2.81 12.26 2.57
C PHE A 105 3.54 13.29 3.42
N CYS A 106 4.33 14.17 2.81
CA CYS A 106 5.13 15.16 3.54
C CYS A 106 4.36 16.46 3.86
N VAL A 107 3.41 16.85 3.00
CA VAL A 107 2.73 18.14 3.08
C VAL A 107 1.39 18.06 3.81
N THR A 108 0.70 16.93 3.69
CA THR A 108 -0.62 16.75 4.33
C THR A 108 -0.49 16.17 5.73
N SER A 109 -1.50 16.42 6.57
CA SER A 109 -1.59 15.80 7.90
C SER A 109 -2.32 14.46 7.88
N GLU A 110 -2.73 13.95 6.70
CA GLU A 110 -3.43 12.69 6.58
C GLU A 110 -2.43 11.53 6.65
N GLU A 111 -2.58 10.64 7.63
CA GLU A 111 -1.78 9.42 7.69
C GLU A 111 -2.32 8.39 6.69
N PHE A 112 -1.47 7.91 5.79
CA PHE A 112 -1.84 6.87 4.84
C PHE A 112 -0.74 5.86 4.52
N GLU A 113 -1.16 4.70 4.04
CA GLU A 113 -0.31 3.71 3.38
C GLU A 113 -0.61 3.66 1.89
N PHE A 114 0.45 3.56 1.08
CA PHE A 114 0.35 3.53 -0.38
C PHE A 114 0.74 2.17 -0.95
N TYR A 115 -0.19 1.50 -1.63
CA TYR A 115 0.04 0.18 -2.22
C TYR A 115 0.04 0.21 -3.74
N ILE A 116 1.00 -0.49 -4.34
CA ILE A 116 1.11 -0.69 -5.78
C ILE A 116 0.81 -2.15 -6.09
N TYR A 117 -0.30 -2.41 -6.78
CA TYR A 117 -0.67 -3.75 -7.26
C TYR A 117 -0.31 -3.93 -8.73
N ALA A 118 0.38 -5.02 -9.04
CA ALA A 118 0.65 -5.40 -10.42
C ALA A 118 0.75 -6.92 -10.58
N PRO A 119 0.40 -7.50 -11.74
CA PRO A 119 0.64 -8.92 -12.02
C PRO A 119 2.13 -9.25 -12.13
N ASN A 120 2.96 -8.26 -12.45
CA ASN A 120 4.40 -8.44 -12.48
C ASN A 120 5.14 -7.11 -12.33
N PHE A 121 6.41 -7.20 -11.94
CA PHE A 121 7.31 -6.05 -11.80
C PHE A 121 8.55 -6.26 -12.67
N ALA A 122 8.89 -5.25 -13.47
CA ALA A 122 10.14 -5.23 -14.23
C ALA A 122 11.32 -5.08 -13.27
N ASP A 123 12.37 -5.89 -13.45
CA ASP A 123 13.54 -5.88 -12.56
C ASP A 123 13.15 -6.05 -11.07
N GLN A 124 12.49 -7.16 -10.74
CA GLN A 124 12.07 -7.46 -9.38
C GLN A 124 13.19 -7.32 -8.32
N PRO A 125 14.46 -7.68 -8.59
CA PRO A 125 15.56 -7.39 -7.67
C PRO A 125 15.62 -5.91 -7.27
N ARG A 126 15.54 -4.98 -8.23
CA ARG A 126 15.54 -3.54 -7.95
C ARG A 126 14.34 -3.11 -7.12
N TRP A 127 13.14 -3.64 -7.40
CA TRP A 127 11.96 -3.37 -6.56
C TRP A 127 12.15 -3.82 -5.13
N LYS A 128 12.72 -5.01 -4.91
CA LYS A 128 13.02 -5.50 -3.56
C LYS A 128 14.07 -4.63 -2.87
N ASP A 129 15.09 -4.20 -3.59
CA ASP A 129 16.12 -3.31 -3.04
C ASP A 129 15.56 -1.93 -2.64
N ILE A 130 14.45 -1.47 -3.20
CA ILE A 130 13.82 -0.18 -2.88
C ILE A 130 12.70 -0.35 -1.85
N PHE A 131 11.73 -1.21 -2.11
CA PHE A 131 10.50 -1.24 -1.33
C PHE A 131 10.58 -2.21 -0.15
N ARG A 132 11.35 -3.30 -0.20
CA ARG A 132 11.36 -4.31 0.87
C ARG A 132 12.12 -3.83 2.11
N ASP A 133 11.40 -3.37 3.11
CA ASP A 133 11.88 -2.62 4.28
C ASP A 133 13.10 -3.26 4.94
N ARG A 134 12.98 -4.52 5.37
CA ARG A 134 14.07 -5.27 6.05
C ARG A 134 15.34 -5.47 5.23
N THR A 135 15.29 -5.33 3.91
CA THR A 135 16.44 -5.55 3.02
C THR A 135 16.64 -4.37 2.06
N ARG A 136 16.05 -3.21 2.36
CA ARG A 136 16.12 -2.00 1.55
C ARG A 136 17.57 -1.54 1.49
N LYS A 137 18.04 -1.18 0.30
CA LYS A 137 19.39 -0.72 0.04
C LYS A 137 19.38 0.78 -0.19
N ARG A 138 20.10 1.51 0.66
CA ARG A 138 20.21 2.99 0.59
C ARG A 138 20.54 3.48 -0.81
N ASP A 139 21.59 2.92 -1.42
CA ASP A 139 22.09 3.31 -2.74
C ASP A 139 21.03 3.13 -3.84
N ALA A 140 20.17 2.11 -3.72
CA ALA A 140 19.09 1.85 -4.68
C ALA A 140 17.96 2.87 -4.52
N VAL A 141 17.66 3.27 -3.29
CA VAL A 141 16.67 4.31 -2.99
C VAL A 141 17.17 5.69 -3.39
N GLU A 142 18.44 6.03 -3.13
CA GLU A 142 19.04 7.31 -3.53
C GLU A 142 18.99 7.48 -5.05
N ARG A 143 19.36 6.43 -5.79
CA ARG A 143 19.22 6.42 -7.26
C ARG A 143 17.77 6.56 -7.70
N PHE A 144 16.84 5.90 -7.02
CA PHE A 144 15.43 5.98 -7.38
C PHE A 144 14.84 7.37 -7.10
N TYR A 145 15.21 8.01 -5.99
CA TYR A 145 14.85 9.38 -5.69
C TYR A 145 15.42 10.36 -6.74
N SER A 146 16.70 10.20 -7.12
CA SER A 146 17.31 10.97 -8.23
C SER A 146 16.56 10.76 -9.54
N ASP A 147 16.24 9.51 -9.89
CA ASP A 147 15.47 9.17 -11.09
C ASP A 147 14.09 9.84 -11.07
N ILE A 148 13.43 9.97 -9.92
CA ILE A 148 12.15 10.68 -9.79
C ILE A 148 12.36 12.17 -10.06
N GLY A 149 13.32 12.81 -9.38
CA GLY A 149 13.61 14.25 -9.55
C GLY A 149 14.00 14.63 -10.98
N GLU A 150 14.71 13.75 -11.69
CA GLU A 150 15.13 14.01 -13.08
C GLU A 150 14.01 13.81 -14.11
N ARG A 151 13.01 12.97 -13.78
CA ARG A 151 12.11 12.43 -14.79
C ARG A 151 10.67 12.78 -14.56
N HIS A 152 10.24 13.16 -13.36
CA HIS A 152 8.84 13.46 -13.09
C HIS A 152 8.32 14.58 -14.02
N SER A 153 7.03 14.54 -14.32
CA SER A 153 6.34 15.58 -15.11
C SER A 153 5.22 16.18 -14.27
N LEU A 154 5.59 16.66 -13.09
CA LEU A 154 4.75 17.39 -12.16
C LEU A 154 4.43 18.79 -12.70
N ASN A 155 3.37 19.41 -12.19
CA ASN A 155 3.09 20.83 -12.45
C ASN A 155 4.04 21.73 -11.63
N ASP A 156 3.98 23.05 -11.87
CA ASP A 156 4.90 24.01 -11.23
C ASP A 156 4.79 24.00 -9.69
N GLU A 157 3.58 23.93 -9.14
CA GLU A 157 3.32 23.90 -7.69
C GLU A 157 3.82 22.59 -7.06
N GLU A 158 3.49 21.46 -7.67
CA GLU A 158 3.98 20.14 -7.26
C GLU A 158 5.51 20.04 -7.34
N THR A 159 6.13 20.68 -8.34
CA THR A 159 7.60 20.70 -8.51
C THR A 159 8.25 21.52 -7.40
N GLU A 160 7.71 22.69 -7.08
CA GLU A 160 8.23 23.54 -6.00
C GLU A 160 8.16 22.82 -4.64
N GLU A 161 7.07 22.07 -4.39
CA GLU A 161 6.96 21.25 -3.18
C GLU A 161 7.96 20.09 -3.18
N PHE A 162 8.10 19.35 -4.29
CA PHE A 162 9.07 18.26 -4.39
C PHE A 162 10.52 18.73 -4.09
N GLU A 163 10.92 19.89 -4.62
CA GLU A 163 12.27 20.44 -4.44
C GLU A 163 12.59 20.84 -2.99
N LYS A 164 11.57 21.06 -2.14
CA LYS A 164 11.73 21.35 -0.71
C LYS A 164 12.01 20.09 0.10
N LEU A 165 11.63 18.92 -0.40
CA LEU A 165 11.70 17.65 0.30
C LEU A 165 13.02 16.93 0.02
N GLY A 166 13.62 16.35 1.06
CA GLY A 166 14.91 15.68 0.97
C GLY A 166 14.81 14.16 0.78
N PHE A 167 15.96 13.54 0.54
CA PHE A 167 16.09 12.09 0.47
C PHE A 167 15.62 11.37 1.75
N GLU A 168 15.87 11.94 2.93
CA GLU A 168 15.45 11.33 4.20
C GLU A 168 13.92 11.33 4.36
N ASP A 169 13.23 12.37 3.87
CA ASP A 169 11.77 12.38 3.82
C ASP A 169 11.25 11.27 2.90
N PHE A 170 11.91 11.09 1.75
CA PHE A 170 11.57 10.02 0.81
C PHE A 170 11.82 8.63 1.40
N TRP A 171 12.89 8.46 2.18
CA TRP A 171 13.17 7.21 2.90
C TRP A 171 12.05 6.85 3.88
N LEU A 172 11.58 7.83 4.66
CA LEU A 172 10.48 7.67 5.60
C LEU A 172 9.15 7.38 4.88
N PHE A 173 8.88 8.08 3.77
CA PHE A 173 7.71 7.80 2.93
C PHE A 173 7.67 6.32 2.50
N LEU A 174 8.80 5.76 2.06
CA LEU A 174 8.86 4.36 1.63
C LEU A 174 8.56 3.35 2.74
N GLU A 175 8.63 3.71 4.02
CA GLU A 175 8.17 2.84 5.12
C GLU A 175 6.65 2.58 5.05
N ASN A 176 5.91 3.48 4.41
CA ASN A 176 4.46 3.40 4.21
C ASN A 176 4.08 2.92 2.79
N VAL A 177 5.04 2.48 1.97
CA VAL A 177 4.81 2.02 0.61
C VAL A 177 4.92 0.50 0.50
N GLY A 178 3.90 -0.14 -0.07
CA GLY A 178 3.86 -1.58 -0.32
C GLY A 178 3.72 -1.94 -1.79
N ALA A 179 4.57 -2.81 -2.31
CA ALA A 179 4.44 -3.40 -3.64
C ALA A 179 3.89 -4.83 -3.55
N LYS A 180 2.76 -5.08 -4.20
CA LYS A 180 2.00 -6.34 -4.14
C LYS A 180 1.93 -6.98 -5.52
N LYS A 181 2.58 -8.13 -5.69
CA LYS A 181 2.55 -8.89 -6.95
C LYS A 181 1.39 -9.88 -6.93
N ALA A 182 0.38 -9.67 -7.78
CA ALA A 182 -0.78 -10.56 -7.88
C ALA A 182 -1.47 -10.48 -9.25
N GLY A 183 -1.66 -11.63 -9.88
CA GLY A 183 -2.39 -11.78 -11.14
C GLY A 183 -3.89 -11.77 -10.90
N TYR A 184 -4.64 -11.55 -11.98
CA TYR A 184 -6.10 -11.45 -11.93
C TYR A 184 -6.78 -12.71 -11.37
N GLU A 185 -6.35 -13.89 -11.87
CA GLU A 185 -6.88 -15.18 -11.41
C GLU A 185 -6.53 -15.44 -9.95
N ARG A 186 -5.26 -15.20 -9.56
CA ARG A 186 -4.82 -15.39 -8.18
C ARG A 186 -5.58 -14.51 -7.19
N LEU A 187 -5.88 -13.26 -7.56
CA LEU A 187 -6.74 -12.40 -6.75
C LEU A 187 -8.16 -12.98 -6.61
N GLY A 188 -8.67 -13.68 -7.64
CA GLY A 188 -9.93 -14.41 -7.55
C GLY A 188 -9.91 -15.54 -6.54
N GLU A 189 -8.87 -16.38 -6.59
CA GLU A 189 -8.68 -17.46 -5.62
C GLU A 189 -8.61 -16.93 -4.18
N LEU A 190 -7.85 -15.86 -3.96
CA LEU A 190 -7.71 -15.23 -2.64
C LEU A 190 -9.03 -14.67 -2.10
N ILE A 191 -9.89 -14.13 -2.97
CA ILE A 191 -11.24 -13.69 -2.58
C ILE A 191 -12.06 -14.89 -2.09
N GLU A 192 -12.04 -16.01 -2.82
CA GLU A 192 -12.77 -17.23 -2.44
C GLU A 192 -12.25 -17.82 -1.12
N GLU A 193 -10.93 -17.84 -0.93
CA GLU A 193 -10.26 -18.25 0.31
C GLU A 193 -10.75 -17.39 1.49
N ASN A 194 -10.73 -16.06 1.37
CA ASN A 194 -11.18 -15.14 2.41
C ASN A 194 -12.66 -15.32 2.76
N CYS A 195 -13.54 -15.39 1.75
CA CYS A 195 -14.98 -15.60 1.98
C CYS A 195 -15.27 -16.97 2.63
N SER A 196 -14.47 -17.99 2.34
CA SER A 196 -14.60 -19.31 2.98
C SER A 196 -14.25 -19.26 4.47
N ILE A 197 -13.17 -18.56 4.83
CA ILE A 197 -12.74 -18.37 6.23
C ILE A 197 -13.80 -17.60 7.03
N GLU A 198 -14.38 -16.55 6.45
CA GLU A 198 -15.41 -15.76 7.12
C GLU A 198 -16.67 -16.60 7.41
N ASN A 199 -17.12 -17.41 6.45
CA ASN A 199 -18.27 -18.29 6.61
C ASN A 199 -18.05 -19.36 7.69
N ASP A 200 -16.86 -19.94 7.75
CA ASP A 200 -16.49 -20.93 8.77
C ASP A 200 -16.42 -20.30 10.17
N THR A 201 -15.95 -19.05 10.28
CA THR A 201 -15.88 -18.32 11.55
C THR A 201 -17.29 -18.01 12.07
N ARG A 202 -18.18 -17.47 11.21
CA ARG A 202 -19.58 -17.21 11.56
C ARG A 202 -20.34 -18.47 12.00
N ARG A 203 -20.05 -19.62 11.38
CA ARG A 203 -20.67 -20.91 11.76
C ARG A 203 -20.22 -21.42 13.14
N ARG A 204 -18.99 -21.12 13.56
CA ARG A 204 -18.47 -21.51 14.89
C ARG A 204 -18.98 -20.58 15.99
N ASP A 205 -19.21 -19.31 15.69
CA ASP A 205 -19.66 -18.31 16.67
C ASP A 205 -21.18 -18.24 16.84
N CYS A 206 -21.95 -18.93 15.99
CA CYS A 206 -23.36 -19.23 16.24
C CYS A 206 -23.51 -20.62 16.88
N PRO A 207 -23.57 -20.76 18.22
CA PRO A 207 -24.02 -22.01 18.81
C PRO A 207 -25.47 -22.22 18.36
N VAL A 208 -25.70 -23.24 17.54
CA VAL A 208 -27.04 -23.75 17.27
C VAL A 208 -27.66 -24.03 18.64
N LEU A 209 -28.63 -23.20 19.04
CA LEU A 209 -29.51 -23.50 20.16
C LEU A 209 -30.23 -24.79 19.79
N VAL A 210 -29.67 -25.92 20.20
CA VAL A 210 -30.33 -27.20 20.14
C VAL A 210 -31.55 -27.06 21.03
N SER A 211 -32.72 -26.89 20.41
CA SER A 211 -34.00 -26.95 21.08
C SER A 211 -34.16 -28.37 21.62
N SER A 212 -33.81 -28.54 22.89
CA SER A 212 -34.22 -29.70 23.67
C SER A 212 -35.73 -29.61 23.84
N VAL A 213 -36.45 -30.28 22.94
CA VAL A 213 -37.86 -30.60 23.09
C VAL A 213 -37.97 -31.52 24.30
N SER A 214 -38.73 -31.09 25.31
CA SER A 214 -39.26 -31.92 26.39
C SER A 214 -40.75 -31.66 26.50
#